data_AF-A0A168SQ55-F1
#
_entry.id   AF-A0A168SQ55-F1
#
_cell.length_a   1.000
_cell.length_b   1.000
_cell.length_c   1.000
_cell.angle_alpha   90.00
_cell.angle_beta   90.00
_cell.angle_gamma   90.00
#
_symmetry.space_group_name_H-M   'P 1'
#
loop_
_entity.id
_entity.type
_entity.pdbx_description
1 polymer ?
#
loop_
_entity_poly.entity_id
_entity_poly.type
_entity_poly.pdbx_seq_one_letter_code
_entity_poly.pdbx_strand_id
1 'polypeptide(L)'
;MISTVGSIFSPKRIDWLRFARLETYHIRTPQIGLHSTLYLTGGNPTSTDIWTLNLTQGLDTTQCLPWADLQQSTETIQPYMYGVAFKTSDHKLIAQTGDGGTPEMMNGMLYDTETNSWTNMIGQGQVPVVRAEMTASLNTTTHQAWYYGGRNTQSQQSAGNYSYYNDFYYLDTATNTWNWPTVYYTGGIRPSRFGHTSTLIMGQLFILGGKTAILNGSDNSWIVDVADFRSVLVFDTIISASISMATINDIPQGLIRFSATNAPDGRSIVIFGGKTMVRHTFVPTQSVYVLDTCTLSWSTPNIQGTPPSARAGHEAITFGNYMIVIGGITNVDSQNDISYADDVAILDMSTWTWVTSIPAGTRPQPVNPGCRFDMRVSPDDNSGGGGNGGNGSDGDALPYDSTVVSNPNRNDTTALKEGLGISFGVLGLALVGALVFLIRRMRQGARMVSPRWLPGILTRSSSTRSRQSTTSSLPSTQSETKDDDNNTTTKSDPVPLYVITEHP
;
A
#
# COMPACT_ATOMS: atom_id res chain seq x y z
N MET A 1 -34.83 18.82 32.52
CA MET A 1 -33.53 19.41 32.08
C MET A 1 -32.95 18.49 31.01
N ILE A 2 -32.00 18.96 30.19
CA ILE A 2 -31.62 18.31 28.93
C ILE A 2 -30.89 16.98 29.18
N SER A 3 -31.22 15.97 28.38
CA SER A 3 -30.64 14.62 28.45
C SER A 3 -29.27 14.56 27.77
N THR A 4 -28.21 14.30 28.55
CA THR A 4 -26.88 13.97 28.04
C THR A 4 -26.82 12.51 27.61
N VAL A 5 -27.28 12.22 26.38
CA VAL A 5 -26.80 11.05 25.64
C VAL A 5 -25.47 11.46 25.02
N GLY A 6 -24.36 10.86 25.48
CA GLY A 6 -23.04 11.15 24.95
C GLY A 6 -22.91 10.67 23.50
N SER A 7 -22.14 11.38 22.68
CA SER A 7 -21.71 10.88 21.38
C SER A 7 -20.89 9.60 21.57
N ILE A 8 -21.19 8.56 20.79
CA ILE A 8 -20.40 7.31 20.73
C ILE A 8 -18.93 7.65 20.44
N PHE A 9 -18.71 8.67 19.60
CA PHE A 9 -17.45 9.35 19.42
C PHE A 9 -17.22 10.39 20.52
N SER A 10 -16.67 9.93 21.66
CA SER A 10 -15.97 10.81 22.59
C SER A 10 -14.58 11.12 22.01
N PRO A 11 -14.16 12.39 21.90
CA PRO A 11 -13.09 12.81 20.99
C PRO A 11 -11.66 12.52 21.51
N LYS A 12 -11.37 11.28 21.95
CA LYS A 12 -10.07 10.91 22.54
C LYS A 12 -9.52 9.49 22.27
N ARG A 13 -10.30 8.48 21.82
CA ARG A 13 -9.88 7.05 21.95
C ARG A 13 -10.39 6.06 20.89
N ILE A 14 -10.07 6.23 19.59
CA ILE A 14 -10.30 5.16 18.57
C ILE A 14 -9.10 5.10 17.61
N ASP A 15 -8.05 4.39 18.01
CA ASP A 15 -6.70 4.48 17.45
C ASP A 15 -6.32 3.22 16.63
N TRP A 16 -6.46 3.33 15.30
CA TRP A 16 -6.11 2.32 14.27
C TRP A 16 -6.99 1.05 14.28
N LEU A 17 -8.25 1.23 13.87
CA LEU A 17 -9.21 0.13 13.64
C LEU A 17 -8.75 -0.83 12.54
N ARG A 18 -9.01 -2.12 12.76
CA ARG A 18 -8.92 -3.22 11.79
C ARG A 18 -10.11 -4.15 12.07
N PHE A 19 -11.09 -4.17 11.18
CA PHE A 19 -12.38 -4.83 11.42
C PHE A 19 -12.29 -6.35 11.50
N ALA A 20 -13.35 -6.97 12.01
CA ALA A 20 -13.70 -8.33 11.61
C ALA A 20 -14.11 -8.35 10.12
N ARG A 21 -13.15 -8.53 9.22
CA ARG A 21 -13.39 -8.49 7.77
C ARG A 21 -14.29 -9.65 7.34
N LEU A 22 -15.49 -9.31 6.84
CA LEU A 22 -16.42 -10.24 6.21
C LEU A 22 -16.17 -10.26 4.70
N GLU A 23 -15.15 -11.01 4.27
CA GLU A 23 -14.96 -11.33 2.85
C GLU A 23 -16.01 -12.38 2.42
N THR A 24 -17.08 -11.95 1.75
CA THR A 24 -18.17 -12.82 1.30
C THR A 24 -17.91 -13.36 -0.10
N TYR A 25 -17.26 -14.53 -0.19
CA TYR A 25 -17.15 -15.26 -1.45
C TYR A 25 -18.23 -16.35 -1.57
N HIS A 26 -19.12 -16.23 -2.56
CA HIS A 26 -20.22 -17.17 -2.81
C HIS A 26 -20.15 -17.78 -4.21
N ILE A 27 -19.42 -18.89 -4.36
CA ILE A 27 -19.65 -19.79 -5.49
C ILE A 27 -20.84 -20.70 -5.16
N ARG A 28 -21.98 -20.43 -5.82
CA ARG A 28 -23.14 -21.33 -5.97
C ARG A 28 -23.71 -21.95 -4.67
N THR A 29 -24.42 -21.17 -3.87
CA THR A 29 -25.60 -21.68 -3.13
C THR A 29 -26.49 -20.52 -2.66
N PRO A 30 -27.83 -20.61 -2.77
CA PRO A 30 -28.72 -19.60 -2.23
C PRO A 30 -29.05 -19.92 -0.76
N GLN A 31 -28.27 -19.38 0.18
CA GLN A 31 -28.62 -19.38 1.61
C GLN A 31 -28.93 -17.96 2.09
N ILE A 32 -30.06 -17.81 2.79
CA ILE A 32 -30.68 -16.51 3.08
C ILE A 32 -30.52 -16.22 4.58
N GLY A 33 -29.70 -15.23 4.95
CA GLY A 33 -29.77 -14.57 6.27
C GLY A 33 -28.46 -14.18 6.98
N LEU A 34 -27.28 -14.59 6.51
CA LEU A 34 -26.07 -14.58 7.34
C LEU A 34 -25.26 -13.27 7.41
N HIS A 35 -25.48 -12.30 6.53
CA HIS A 35 -24.50 -11.24 6.24
C HIS A 35 -25.06 -9.81 6.31
N SER A 36 -25.89 -9.50 7.30
CA SER A 36 -26.44 -8.14 7.55
C SER A 36 -25.95 -7.47 8.83
N THR A 37 -24.90 -7.98 9.48
CA THR A 37 -24.38 -7.46 10.75
C THR A 37 -22.88 -7.18 10.65
N LEU A 38 -22.48 -5.94 10.91
CA LEU A 38 -21.08 -5.54 11.06
C LEU A 38 -20.59 -5.81 12.49
N TYR A 39 -19.29 -6.07 12.63
CA TYR A 39 -18.61 -6.25 13.91
C TYR A 39 -17.29 -5.48 13.91
N LEU A 40 -17.05 -4.72 14.98
CA LEU A 40 -15.89 -3.88 15.19
C LEU A 40 -15.24 -4.23 16.53
N THR A 41 -13.94 -4.48 16.51
CA THR A 41 -13.13 -4.83 17.70
C THR A 41 -11.69 -4.39 17.47
N GLY A 42 -10.92 -4.20 18.55
CA GLY A 42 -9.55 -3.70 18.49
C GLY A 42 -9.44 -2.25 17.99
N GLY A 43 -8.22 -1.80 17.74
CA GLY A 43 -7.96 -0.40 17.38
C GLY A 43 -8.24 0.56 18.54
N ASN A 44 -7.98 0.10 19.76
CA ASN A 44 -7.98 0.92 20.96
C ASN A 44 -6.93 0.37 21.92
N PRO A 45 -5.88 1.13 22.29
CA PRO A 45 -4.88 0.68 23.27
C PRO A 45 -5.42 0.70 24.72
N THR A 46 -6.71 1.01 24.93
CA THR A 46 -7.33 1.16 26.26
C THR A 46 -8.71 0.51 26.45
N SER A 47 -9.28 -0.17 25.46
CA SER A 47 -10.50 -0.99 25.64
C SER A 47 -10.52 -2.23 24.74
N THR A 48 -11.44 -3.16 25.04
CA THR A 48 -11.60 -4.47 24.38
C THR A 48 -13.01 -4.66 23.81
N ASP A 49 -13.76 -3.57 23.72
CA ASP A 49 -15.18 -3.52 23.38
C ASP A 49 -15.45 -4.13 21.99
N ILE A 50 -16.66 -4.68 21.81
CA ILE A 50 -17.09 -5.24 20.52
C ILE A 50 -18.40 -4.59 20.11
N TRP A 51 -18.30 -3.68 19.16
CA TRP A 51 -19.44 -2.94 18.65
C TRP A 51 -20.04 -3.65 17.44
N THR A 52 -21.36 -3.73 17.40
CA THR A 52 -22.11 -4.33 16.29
C THR A 52 -23.16 -3.37 15.73
N LEU A 53 -23.39 -3.45 14.42
CA LEU A 53 -24.35 -2.62 13.69
C LEU A 53 -25.12 -3.49 12.70
N ASN A 54 -26.45 -3.48 12.81
CA ASN A 54 -27.35 -4.31 12.00
C ASN A 54 -27.90 -3.51 10.81
N LEU A 55 -27.49 -3.91 9.61
CA LEU A 55 -27.83 -3.31 8.31
C LEU A 55 -29.12 -3.87 7.68
N THR A 56 -29.83 -4.78 8.35
CA THR A 56 -31.03 -5.45 7.79
C THR A 56 -32.13 -4.46 7.42
N GLN A 57 -32.28 -3.39 8.20
CA GLN A 57 -33.23 -2.29 7.97
C GLN A 57 -32.62 -1.15 7.11
N GLY A 58 -31.46 -1.39 6.48
CA GLY A 58 -30.67 -0.35 5.83
C GLY A 58 -29.75 0.37 6.81
N LEU A 59 -29.29 1.55 6.41
CA LEU A 59 -28.43 2.43 7.21
C LEU A 59 -28.76 3.90 6.88
N ASP A 60 -28.73 4.80 7.85
CA ASP A 60 -28.90 6.25 7.65
C ASP A 60 -27.98 7.03 8.59
N THR A 61 -26.96 7.68 8.02
CA THR A 61 -25.92 8.40 8.76
C THR A 61 -26.31 9.84 9.10
N THR A 62 -27.52 10.28 8.71
CA THR A 62 -28.12 11.52 9.26
C THR A 62 -28.66 11.32 10.67
N GLN A 63 -28.84 10.06 11.10
CA GLN A 63 -29.34 9.67 12.42
C GLN A 63 -28.21 9.12 13.30
N CYS A 64 -28.44 9.07 14.61
CA CYS A 64 -27.54 8.35 15.51
C CYS A 64 -27.62 6.84 15.19
N LEU A 65 -26.49 6.26 14.77
CA LEU A 65 -26.46 4.86 14.34
C LEU A 65 -26.70 3.90 15.52
N PRO A 66 -27.53 2.85 15.35
CA PRO A 66 -27.88 1.90 16.40
C PRO A 66 -26.76 0.88 16.63
N TRP A 67 -25.57 1.36 17.02
CA TRP A 67 -24.49 0.53 17.52
C TRP A 67 -24.88 -0.08 18.86
N ALA A 68 -24.73 -1.40 18.98
CA ALA A 68 -24.82 -2.10 20.25
C ALA A 68 -23.43 -2.59 20.66
N ASP A 69 -23.10 -2.49 21.95
CA ASP A 69 -21.94 -3.15 22.54
C ASP A 69 -22.32 -4.60 22.92
N LEU A 70 -21.46 -5.55 22.59
CA LEU A 70 -21.61 -6.96 22.90
C LEU A 70 -20.68 -7.42 24.05
N GLN A 71 -19.99 -6.50 24.73
CA GLN A 71 -19.09 -6.82 25.85
C GLN A 71 -19.83 -7.41 27.07
N GLN A 72 -19.79 -8.74 27.23
CA GLN A 72 -20.14 -9.43 28.49
C GLN A 72 -19.24 -10.65 28.77
N SER A 73 -17.96 -10.41 29.11
CA SER A 73 -17.10 -11.45 29.67
C SER A 73 -15.97 -10.89 30.54
N THR A 74 -15.68 -11.54 31.67
CA THR A 74 -14.63 -11.13 32.61
C THR A 74 -13.25 -11.61 32.15
N GLU A 75 -12.66 -10.85 31.24
CA GLU A 75 -11.25 -10.81 30.86
C GLU A 75 -10.56 -12.14 30.46
N THR A 76 -10.35 -12.30 29.15
CA THR A 76 -9.31 -13.19 28.58
C THR A 76 -8.56 -12.51 27.42
N ILE A 77 -8.91 -11.27 27.07
CA ILE A 77 -8.27 -10.47 26.01
C ILE A 77 -7.84 -9.11 26.57
N GLN A 78 -6.74 -8.56 26.07
CA GLN A 78 -6.24 -7.22 26.41
C GLN A 78 -6.46 -6.23 25.25
N PRO A 79 -6.49 -4.91 25.51
CA PRO A 79 -6.58 -3.89 24.45
C PRO A 79 -5.46 -4.02 23.41
N TYR A 80 -5.78 -3.89 22.13
CA TYR A 80 -4.83 -4.09 21.04
C TYR A 80 -5.10 -3.19 19.83
N MET A 81 -4.06 -2.98 19.04
CA MET A 81 -4.07 -2.16 17.82
C MET A 81 -3.24 -2.82 16.72
N TYR A 82 -3.47 -2.45 15.45
CA TYR A 82 -2.76 -3.01 14.28
C TYR A 82 -2.84 -4.53 14.10
N GLY A 83 -3.78 -5.21 14.75
CA GLY A 83 -4.09 -6.62 14.52
C GLY A 83 -4.96 -6.82 13.26
N VAL A 84 -5.58 -7.99 13.16
CA VAL A 84 -6.59 -8.33 12.15
C VAL A 84 -7.69 -9.18 12.77
N ALA A 85 -8.91 -9.07 12.28
CA ALA A 85 -10.00 -9.95 12.66
C ALA A 85 -10.84 -10.36 11.43
N PHE A 86 -11.65 -11.40 11.57
CA PHE A 86 -12.66 -11.80 10.57
C PHE A 86 -13.76 -12.64 11.23
N LYS A 87 -14.96 -12.63 10.62
CA LYS A 87 -16.06 -13.50 11.06
C LYS A 87 -16.06 -14.79 10.26
N THR A 88 -16.06 -15.93 10.95
CA THR A 88 -16.13 -17.26 10.35
C THR A 88 -17.56 -17.66 9.98
N SER A 89 -17.68 -18.74 9.19
CA SER A 89 -18.97 -19.31 8.80
C SER A 89 -19.76 -19.91 9.96
N ASP A 90 -19.10 -20.33 11.04
CA ASP A 90 -19.71 -20.83 12.29
C ASP A 90 -19.99 -19.72 13.31
N HIS A 91 -20.27 -18.51 12.82
CA HIS A 91 -20.72 -17.33 13.58
C HIS A 91 -19.69 -16.68 14.52
N LYS A 92 -18.54 -17.27 14.77
CA LYS A 92 -17.49 -16.71 15.64
C LYS A 92 -16.73 -15.56 14.97
N LEU A 93 -16.11 -14.69 15.77
CA LEU A 93 -15.06 -13.79 15.31
C LEU A 93 -13.71 -14.39 15.72
N ILE A 94 -12.78 -14.47 14.78
CA ILE A 94 -11.36 -14.69 15.09
C ILE A 94 -10.67 -13.34 15.07
N ALA A 95 -9.91 -13.03 16.12
CA ALA A 95 -8.99 -11.91 16.17
C ALA A 95 -7.56 -12.41 16.40
N GLN A 96 -6.63 -12.00 15.54
CA GLN A 96 -5.21 -12.00 15.86
C GLN A 96 -4.80 -10.57 16.19
N THR A 97 -4.28 -10.37 17.39
CA THR A 97 -3.90 -9.04 17.86
C THR A 97 -2.63 -8.52 17.17
N GLY A 98 -2.26 -7.28 17.44
CA GLY A 98 -1.02 -6.68 16.94
C GLY A 98 -0.19 -6.14 18.10
N ASP A 99 0.06 -4.83 18.09
CA ASP A 99 0.64 -4.17 19.27
C ASP A 99 -0.37 -4.17 20.42
N GLY A 100 0.13 -4.38 21.64
CA GLY A 100 -0.68 -4.54 22.87
C GLY A 100 -1.09 -5.99 23.18
N GLY A 101 -1.00 -6.92 22.23
CA GLY A 101 -1.40 -8.31 22.44
C GLY A 101 -0.38 -9.18 23.18
N THR A 102 -0.86 -10.21 23.88
CA THR A 102 -0.02 -11.27 24.48
C THR A 102 0.30 -12.38 23.46
N PRO A 103 1.30 -13.26 23.69
CA PRO A 103 1.59 -14.40 22.81
C PRO A 103 0.40 -15.34 22.60
N GLU A 104 -0.46 -15.51 23.61
CA GLU A 104 -1.68 -16.31 23.53
C GLU A 104 -2.69 -15.66 22.58
N MET A 105 -2.88 -14.34 22.70
CA MET A 105 -3.75 -13.55 21.82
C MET A 105 -3.25 -13.52 20.36
N MET A 106 -1.95 -13.72 20.15
CA MET A 106 -1.39 -13.94 18.81
C MET A 106 -1.67 -15.33 18.23
N ASN A 107 -1.87 -16.38 19.05
CA ASN A 107 -2.27 -17.69 18.53
C ASN A 107 -3.69 -17.63 17.93
N GLY A 108 -4.51 -16.72 18.46
CA GLY A 108 -5.85 -16.41 18.01
C GLY A 108 -6.79 -16.29 19.20
N MET A 109 -7.62 -15.26 19.21
CA MET A 109 -8.73 -15.11 20.14
C MET A 109 -10.03 -15.42 19.41
N LEU A 110 -10.85 -16.29 19.99
CA LEU A 110 -12.17 -16.67 19.50
C LEU A 110 -13.23 -15.94 20.33
N TYR A 111 -13.98 -15.05 19.69
CA TYR A 111 -15.19 -14.47 20.26
C TYR A 111 -16.42 -15.20 19.74
N ASP A 112 -17.21 -15.74 20.65
CA ASP A 112 -18.48 -16.38 20.35
C ASP A 112 -19.62 -15.35 20.42
N THR A 113 -20.34 -15.14 19.32
CA THR A 113 -21.40 -14.11 19.23
C THR A 113 -22.76 -14.57 19.75
N GLU A 114 -22.87 -15.78 20.29
CA GLU A 114 -24.09 -16.28 20.95
C GLU A 114 -23.97 -16.19 22.47
N THR A 115 -22.78 -16.49 23.00
CA THR A 115 -22.44 -16.36 24.44
C THR A 115 -21.80 -15.02 24.80
N ASN A 116 -21.46 -14.18 23.82
CA ASN A 116 -20.76 -12.90 23.96
C ASN A 116 -19.41 -12.98 24.70
N SER A 117 -18.71 -14.12 24.58
CA SER A 117 -17.52 -14.44 25.37
C SER A 117 -16.26 -14.65 24.53
N TRP A 118 -15.11 -14.22 25.05
CA TRP A 118 -13.78 -14.51 24.50
C TRP A 118 -13.22 -15.83 25.03
N THR A 119 -12.51 -16.56 24.16
CA THR A 119 -11.76 -17.78 24.50
C THR A 119 -10.43 -17.80 23.74
N ASN A 120 -9.41 -18.46 24.30
CA ASN A 120 -8.14 -18.68 23.62
C ASN A 120 -8.30 -19.76 22.54
N MET A 121 -7.82 -19.51 21.33
CA MET A 121 -7.73 -20.53 20.29
C MET A 121 -6.62 -21.53 20.65
N ILE A 122 -6.94 -22.82 20.67
CA ILE A 122 -5.96 -23.90 20.73
C ILE A 122 -5.43 -24.12 19.31
N GLY A 123 -4.62 -23.16 18.84
CA GLY A 123 -4.00 -23.21 17.52
C GLY A 123 -3.03 -24.38 17.37
N GLN A 124 -3.17 -25.12 16.27
CA GLN A 124 -2.34 -26.28 15.91
C GLN A 124 -1.30 -25.90 14.85
N GLY A 125 -0.32 -26.77 14.60
CA GLY A 125 0.75 -26.51 13.63
C GLY A 125 1.80 -25.51 14.13
N GLN A 126 2.41 -24.75 13.21
CA GLN A 126 3.43 -23.75 13.55
C GLN A 126 2.78 -22.38 13.71
N VAL A 127 2.57 -21.94 14.95
CA VAL A 127 2.00 -20.62 15.26
C VAL A 127 2.91 -19.49 14.75
N PRO A 128 2.39 -18.44 14.10
CA PRO A 128 3.20 -17.29 13.67
C PRO A 128 3.79 -16.51 14.85
N VAL A 129 4.98 -15.95 14.64
CA VAL A 129 5.60 -15.01 15.59
C VAL A 129 4.79 -13.71 15.72
N VAL A 130 4.79 -13.15 16.93
CA VAL A 130 4.12 -11.89 17.30
C VAL A 130 4.46 -10.79 16.28
N ARG A 131 3.42 -10.22 15.66
CA ARG A 131 3.55 -9.22 14.58
C ARG A 131 2.33 -8.30 14.53
N ALA A 132 2.52 -7.14 13.92
CA ALA A 132 1.54 -6.07 13.77
C ALA A 132 1.57 -5.50 12.34
N GLU A 133 0.49 -4.84 11.93
CA GLU A 133 0.31 -4.24 10.59
C GLU A 133 0.48 -5.24 9.41
N MET A 134 0.23 -6.53 9.67
CA MET A 134 -0.06 -7.55 8.67
C MET A 134 -1.47 -7.37 8.08
N THR A 135 -1.85 -8.24 7.13
CA THR A 135 -3.22 -8.34 6.62
C THR A 135 -3.71 -9.78 6.65
N ALA A 136 -5.03 -9.95 6.71
CA ALA A 136 -5.70 -11.24 6.56
C ALA A 136 -6.88 -11.13 5.57
N SER A 137 -7.09 -12.20 4.81
CA SER A 137 -8.19 -12.36 3.86
C SER A 137 -8.79 -13.76 3.99
N LEU A 138 -10.10 -13.85 4.18
CA LEU A 138 -10.82 -15.09 4.51
C LEU A 138 -11.51 -15.67 3.28
N ASN A 139 -11.00 -16.79 2.79
CA ASN A 139 -11.76 -17.62 1.86
C ASN A 139 -12.79 -18.45 2.65
N THR A 140 -14.02 -17.94 2.75
CA THR A 140 -15.15 -18.62 3.41
C THR A 140 -15.56 -19.93 2.74
N THR A 141 -15.17 -20.18 1.48
CA THR A 141 -15.46 -21.42 0.75
C THR A 141 -14.45 -22.53 1.06
N THR A 142 -13.19 -22.20 1.39
CA THR A 142 -12.16 -23.18 1.79
C THR A 142 -11.86 -23.18 3.30
N HIS A 143 -12.51 -22.31 4.07
CA HIS A 143 -12.24 -22.06 5.49
C HIS A 143 -10.78 -21.65 5.78
N GLN A 144 -10.15 -20.94 4.84
CA GLN A 144 -8.76 -20.49 4.97
C GLN A 144 -8.68 -18.98 5.13
N ALA A 145 -8.23 -18.50 6.29
CA ALA A 145 -7.78 -17.13 6.47
C ALA A 145 -6.29 -17.05 6.07
N TRP A 146 -6.02 -16.41 4.93
CA TRP A 146 -4.69 -16.22 4.39
C TRP A 146 -4.08 -14.89 4.86
N TYR A 147 -2.82 -14.94 5.23
CA TYR A 147 -2.07 -13.82 5.81
C TYR A 147 -0.88 -13.43 4.94
N TYR A 148 -0.47 -12.16 5.05
CA TYR A 148 0.79 -11.70 4.47
C TYR A 148 1.53 -10.71 5.37
N GLY A 149 2.84 -10.95 5.50
CA GLY A 149 3.82 -9.97 6.00
C GLY A 149 3.53 -9.40 7.38
N GLY A 150 3.66 -8.08 7.51
CA GLY A 150 3.64 -7.32 8.76
C GLY A 150 5.03 -6.95 9.27
N ARG A 151 5.07 -6.35 10.45
CA ARG A 151 6.28 -6.00 11.20
C ARG A 151 6.25 -6.62 12.59
N ASN A 152 7.39 -6.71 13.26
CA ASN A 152 7.44 -7.03 14.68
C ASN A 152 6.85 -5.89 15.56
N THR A 153 6.69 -6.13 16.86
CA THR A 153 5.93 -5.19 17.73
C THR A 153 6.67 -3.86 17.93
N GLN A 154 5.91 -2.81 18.24
CA GLN A 154 6.44 -1.51 18.62
C GLN A 154 7.33 -1.58 19.86
N SER A 155 7.05 -2.50 20.81
CA SER A 155 7.92 -2.75 21.96
C SER A 155 9.27 -3.37 21.58
N GLN A 156 9.30 -4.28 20.59
CA GLN A 156 10.55 -4.84 20.05
C GLN A 156 11.33 -3.80 19.23
N GLN A 157 10.66 -3.01 18.40
CA GLN A 157 11.28 -1.93 17.62
C GLN A 157 11.83 -0.81 18.51
N SER A 158 11.15 -0.50 19.62
CA SER A 158 11.65 0.47 20.62
C SER A 158 12.94 -0.01 21.33
N ALA A 159 13.19 -1.33 21.34
CA ALA A 159 14.45 -1.91 21.81
C ALA A 159 15.53 -2.02 20.71
N GLY A 160 15.29 -1.42 19.52
CA GLY A 160 16.22 -1.45 18.39
C GLY A 160 16.19 -2.75 17.57
N ASN A 161 15.30 -3.70 17.90
CA ASN A 161 15.12 -4.93 17.13
C ASN A 161 14.06 -4.70 16.04
N TYR A 162 14.48 -4.69 14.78
CA TYR A 162 13.60 -4.48 13.63
C TYR A 162 13.47 -5.77 12.80
N SER A 163 12.24 -6.19 12.53
CA SER A 163 11.93 -7.33 11.66
C SER A 163 10.67 -7.06 10.86
N TYR A 164 10.73 -7.33 9.56
CA TYR A 164 9.64 -7.12 8.61
C TYR A 164 9.50 -8.38 7.76
N TYR A 165 8.26 -8.83 7.56
CA TYR A 165 7.98 -10.16 7.02
C TYR A 165 7.47 -10.10 5.57
N ASN A 166 7.80 -11.13 4.78
CA ASN A 166 7.42 -11.33 3.37
C ASN A 166 6.81 -12.74 3.12
N ASP A 167 6.33 -13.35 4.20
CA ASP A 167 5.81 -14.70 4.26
C ASP A 167 4.29 -14.74 3.99
N PHE A 168 3.86 -15.83 3.37
CA PHE A 168 2.46 -16.22 3.25
C PHE A 168 2.23 -17.44 4.13
N TYR A 169 1.18 -17.39 4.94
CA TYR A 169 0.71 -18.49 5.78
C TYR A 169 -0.81 -18.42 5.88
N TYR A 170 -1.46 -19.49 6.32
CA TYR A 170 -2.91 -19.48 6.53
C TYR A 170 -3.32 -20.20 7.81
N LEU A 171 -4.43 -19.74 8.38
CA LEU A 171 -5.21 -20.45 9.38
C LEU A 171 -6.33 -21.20 8.67
N ASP A 172 -6.35 -22.52 8.83
CA ASP A 172 -7.59 -23.29 8.64
C ASP A 172 -8.52 -22.99 9.81
N THR A 173 -9.62 -22.28 9.55
CA THR A 173 -10.59 -21.86 10.58
C THR A 173 -11.58 -22.95 10.97
N ALA A 174 -11.57 -24.11 10.29
CA ALA A 174 -12.38 -25.27 10.67
C ALA A 174 -11.63 -26.20 11.63
N THR A 175 -10.30 -26.28 11.53
CA THR A 175 -9.44 -27.08 12.43
C THR A 175 -8.60 -26.27 13.42
N ASN A 176 -8.56 -24.94 13.28
CA ASN A 176 -7.65 -24.01 13.96
C ASN A 176 -6.17 -24.36 13.73
N THR A 177 -5.80 -24.73 12.50
CA THR A 177 -4.41 -25.14 12.17
C THR A 177 -3.66 -24.09 11.38
N TRP A 178 -2.47 -23.71 11.87
CA TRP A 178 -1.51 -22.83 11.22
C TRP A 178 -0.66 -23.58 10.19
N ASN A 179 -0.74 -23.14 8.94
CA ASN A 179 -0.11 -23.78 7.79
C ASN A 179 0.84 -22.83 7.05
N TRP A 180 2.02 -23.34 6.69
CA TRP A 180 3.10 -22.62 6.02
C TRP A 180 3.41 -23.29 4.68
N PRO A 181 2.72 -22.92 3.59
CA PRO A 181 2.96 -23.52 2.28
C PRO A 181 4.32 -23.12 1.71
N THR A 182 4.94 -24.01 0.95
CA THR A 182 6.11 -23.66 0.12
C THR A 182 5.65 -22.73 -1.00
N VAL A 183 5.91 -21.44 -0.87
CA VAL A 183 5.46 -20.44 -1.85
C VAL A 183 6.53 -20.14 -2.90
N TYR A 184 6.20 -20.46 -4.15
CA TYR A 184 6.93 -20.01 -5.35
C TYR A 184 6.87 -18.47 -5.48
N TYR A 185 7.91 -17.85 -6.02
CA TYR A 185 7.86 -16.44 -6.44
C TYR A 185 8.66 -16.22 -7.73
N THR A 186 8.03 -15.56 -8.72
CA THR A 186 8.71 -15.15 -9.94
C THR A 186 9.69 -14.00 -9.64
N GLY A 187 10.91 -14.07 -10.15
CA GLY A 187 11.83 -12.93 -10.24
C GLY A 187 12.85 -12.75 -9.11
N GLY A 188 12.68 -13.35 -7.92
CA GLY A 188 13.73 -13.33 -6.88
C GLY A 188 13.24 -13.37 -5.43
N ILE A 189 13.32 -12.23 -4.73
CA ILE A 189 12.94 -12.11 -3.30
C ILE A 189 11.61 -11.35 -3.18
N ARG A 190 10.63 -11.92 -2.46
CA ARG A 190 9.38 -11.22 -2.12
C ARG A 190 9.67 -10.02 -1.20
N PRO A 191 9.11 -8.82 -1.45
CA PRO A 191 9.39 -7.64 -0.64
C PRO A 191 8.67 -7.72 0.73
N SER A 192 9.40 -7.61 1.84
CA SER A 192 8.77 -7.53 3.17
C SER A 192 7.89 -6.29 3.27
N ARG A 193 6.68 -6.43 3.84
CA ARG A 193 5.65 -5.37 3.72
C ARG A 193 4.74 -5.29 4.94
N PHE A 194 4.41 -4.08 5.38
CA PHE A 194 3.48 -3.81 6.49
C PHE A 194 2.64 -2.55 6.26
N GLY A 195 1.50 -2.41 6.95
CA GLY A 195 0.60 -1.25 6.82
C GLY A 195 -0.10 -1.17 5.45
N HIS A 196 -0.16 -2.32 4.77
CA HIS A 196 -0.69 -2.54 3.42
C HIS A 196 -2.14 -3.07 3.46
N THR A 197 -2.69 -3.43 2.31
CA THR A 197 -3.97 -4.16 2.21
C THR A 197 -3.81 -5.41 1.34
N SER A 198 -4.28 -6.57 1.80
CA SER A 198 -4.67 -7.69 0.93
C SER A 198 -6.11 -7.48 0.46
N THR A 199 -6.51 -8.08 -0.67
CA THR A 199 -7.91 -8.33 -1.02
C THR A 199 -7.98 -9.63 -1.82
N LEU A 200 -8.90 -10.54 -1.48
CA LEU A 200 -9.08 -11.82 -2.15
C LEU A 200 -10.10 -11.72 -3.29
N ILE A 201 -9.70 -12.11 -4.50
CA ILE A 201 -10.57 -12.27 -5.69
C ILE A 201 -10.20 -13.59 -6.37
N MET A 202 -11.17 -14.48 -6.63
CA MET A 202 -10.97 -15.76 -7.36
C MET A 202 -9.82 -16.67 -6.85
N GLY A 203 -9.56 -16.68 -5.54
CA GLY A 203 -8.42 -17.44 -4.98
C GLY A 203 -7.06 -16.78 -5.24
N GLN A 204 -7.05 -15.47 -5.51
CA GLN A 204 -5.86 -14.65 -5.69
C GLN A 204 -5.89 -13.49 -4.69
N LEU A 205 -4.82 -13.34 -3.91
CA LEU A 205 -4.61 -12.18 -3.05
C LEU A 205 -3.91 -11.09 -3.86
N PHE A 206 -4.43 -9.87 -3.81
CA PHE A 206 -3.79 -8.68 -4.35
C PHE A 206 -3.29 -7.84 -3.18
N ILE A 207 -1.96 -7.68 -3.08
CA ILE A 207 -1.27 -7.01 -1.98
C ILE A 207 -0.81 -5.63 -2.48
N LEU A 208 -1.35 -4.58 -1.86
CA LEU A 208 -1.28 -3.21 -2.35
C LEU A 208 -0.67 -2.24 -1.31
N GLY A 209 0.15 -1.31 -1.79
CA GLY A 209 0.68 -0.17 -1.03
C GLY A 209 1.33 -0.52 0.31
N GLY A 210 1.17 0.36 1.30
CA GLY A 210 1.79 0.23 2.62
C GLY A 210 3.27 0.61 2.60
N LYS A 211 4.05 0.09 3.55
CA LYS A 211 5.50 0.22 3.56
C LYS A 211 6.17 -1.08 3.16
N THR A 212 7.18 -0.99 2.31
CA THR A 212 8.12 -2.08 2.02
C THR A 212 9.40 -1.93 2.83
N ALA A 213 10.04 -3.06 3.12
CA ALA A 213 11.29 -3.15 3.85
C ALA A 213 12.23 -4.12 3.12
N ILE A 214 13.47 -3.68 2.89
CA ILE A 214 14.53 -4.46 2.26
C ILE A 214 15.73 -4.48 3.21
N LEU A 215 16.29 -5.66 3.47
CA LEU A 215 17.51 -5.81 4.26
C LEU A 215 18.72 -5.51 3.38
N ASN A 216 19.52 -4.52 3.77
CA ASN A 216 20.76 -4.19 3.07
C ASN A 216 21.82 -5.27 3.33
N GLY A 217 22.22 -6.01 2.29
CA GLY A 217 23.18 -7.10 2.39
C GLY A 217 24.62 -6.69 2.75
N SER A 218 24.96 -5.39 2.77
CA SER A 218 26.30 -4.93 3.18
C SER A 218 26.46 -4.68 4.68
N ASP A 219 25.39 -4.38 5.41
CA ASP A 219 25.43 -3.94 6.81
C ASP A 219 24.28 -4.45 7.69
N ASN A 220 23.36 -5.25 7.14
CA ASN A 220 22.13 -5.73 7.77
C ASN A 220 21.20 -4.63 8.32
N SER A 221 21.29 -3.39 7.80
CA SER A 221 20.31 -2.35 8.07
C SER A 221 19.03 -2.56 7.24
N TRP A 222 17.89 -2.06 7.75
CA TRP A 222 16.63 -2.10 7.01
C TRP A 222 16.39 -0.78 6.27
N ILE A 223 16.30 -0.85 4.94
CA ILE A 223 15.79 0.23 4.09
C ILE A 223 14.27 0.11 4.08
N VAL A 224 13.55 1.11 4.61
CA VAL A 224 12.10 1.07 4.79
C VAL A 224 11.45 2.33 4.22
N ASP A 225 10.66 2.17 3.16
CA ASP A 225 9.97 3.27 2.49
C ASP A 225 8.49 2.95 2.20
N VAL A 226 7.74 3.91 1.69
CA VAL A 226 6.38 3.72 1.19
C VAL A 226 6.42 2.99 -0.15
N ALA A 227 5.64 1.92 -0.26
CA ALA A 227 5.43 1.27 -1.54
C ALA A 227 4.56 2.17 -2.44
N ASP A 228 5.00 2.37 -3.68
CA ASP A 228 4.13 2.89 -4.72
C ASP A 228 3.06 1.86 -5.12
N PHE A 229 2.18 2.28 -6.03
CA PHE A 229 1.20 1.40 -6.67
C PHE A 229 1.58 1.06 -8.13
N ARG A 230 2.81 1.35 -8.56
CA ARG A 230 3.34 1.00 -9.90
C ARG A 230 3.54 -0.51 -10.04
N SER A 231 3.56 -1.24 -8.93
CA SER A 231 3.47 -2.69 -8.88
C SER A 231 2.40 -3.18 -7.91
N VAL A 232 1.90 -4.39 -8.16
CA VAL A 232 1.05 -5.17 -7.25
C VAL A 232 1.68 -6.55 -7.09
N LEU A 233 1.78 -7.01 -5.84
CA LEU A 233 2.13 -8.40 -5.55
C LEU A 233 0.84 -9.22 -5.58
N VAL A 234 0.78 -10.20 -6.48
CA VAL A 234 -0.34 -11.16 -6.57
C VAL A 234 0.12 -12.51 -6.04
N PHE A 235 -0.75 -13.21 -5.30
CA PHE A 235 -0.49 -14.58 -4.81
C PHE A 235 -1.69 -15.51 -5.02
N ASP A 236 -1.44 -16.71 -5.52
CA ASP A 236 -2.44 -17.77 -5.71
C ASP A 236 -2.60 -18.64 -4.47
N THR A 237 -3.83 -18.71 -3.93
CA THR A 237 -4.15 -19.66 -2.86
C THR A 237 -4.29 -21.10 -3.38
N ILE A 238 -4.39 -21.32 -4.70
CA ILE A 238 -4.58 -22.64 -5.30
C ILE A 238 -3.23 -23.28 -5.66
N ILE A 239 -2.38 -22.56 -6.38
CA ILE A 239 -1.04 -23.06 -6.80
C ILE A 239 0.10 -22.63 -5.89
N SER A 240 -0.16 -21.92 -4.78
CA SER A 240 0.85 -21.40 -3.83
C SER A 240 1.99 -20.63 -4.51
N ALA A 241 1.64 -19.79 -5.48
CA ALA A 241 2.57 -19.05 -6.31
C ALA A 241 2.38 -17.54 -6.16
N SER A 242 3.44 -16.76 -6.30
CA SER A 242 3.36 -15.29 -6.27
C SER A 242 4.18 -14.63 -7.37
N ILE A 243 3.78 -13.42 -7.76
CA ILE A 243 4.45 -12.60 -8.78
C ILE A 243 4.21 -11.12 -8.46
N SER A 244 5.26 -10.29 -8.59
CA SER A 244 5.09 -8.84 -8.59
C SER A 244 4.92 -8.37 -10.03
N MET A 245 3.78 -7.74 -10.32
CA MET A 245 3.42 -7.28 -11.66
C MET A 245 3.31 -5.77 -11.70
N ALA A 246 3.77 -5.15 -12.79
CA ALA A 246 3.56 -3.74 -13.04
C ALA A 246 2.06 -3.42 -13.24
N THR A 247 1.65 -2.26 -12.75
CA THR A 247 0.31 -1.68 -13.00
C THR A 247 0.40 -0.61 -14.09
N ILE A 248 -0.76 -0.16 -14.60
CA ILE A 248 -0.84 0.83 -15.70
C ILE A 248 -1.92 1.88 -15.45
N ASN A 249 -1.90 2.94 -16.27
CA ASN A 249 -2.86 4.05 -16.33
C ASN A 249 -2.84 4.94 -15.08
N ASP A 250 -3.95 5.11 -14.34
CA ASP A 250 -4.10 6.13 -13.29
C ASP A 250 -3.39 5.75 -11.97
N ILE A 251 -2.10 5.42 -12.03
CA ILE A 251 -1.34 4.86 -10.90
C ILE A 251 -1.34 5.84 -9.70
N PRO A 252 -1.87 5.44 -8.53
CA PRO A 252 -1.88 6.31 -7.36
C PRO A 252 -0.46 6.62 -6.84
N GLN A 253 -0.31 7.79 -6.21
CA GLN A 253 0.83 8.07 -5.34
C GLN A 253 0.94 7.05 -4.20
N GLY A 254 2.14 6.81 -3.67
CA GLY A 254 2.33 5.88 -2.54
C GLY A 254 1.52 6.27 -1.30
N LEU A 255 0.67 5.34 -0.83
CA LEU A 255 -0.21 5.51 0.32
C LEU A 255 0.02 4.40 1.35
N ILE A 256 -0.10 4.76 2.62
CA ILE A 256 -0.05 3.82 3.74
C ILE A 256 -1.30 3.93 4.60
N ARG A 257 -1.75 2.80 5.15
CA ARG A 257 -2.92 2.72 6.05
C ARG A 257 -4.21 3.32 5.43
N PHE A 258 -4.41 3.06 4.14
CA PHE A 258 -5.68 3.20 3.42
C PHE A 258 -6.53 1.94 3.61
N SER A 259 -7.82 1.99 3.26
CA SER A 259 -8.67 0.79 3.18
C SER A 259 -8.83 0.30 1.75
N ALA A 260 -9.08 -1.00 1.59
CA ALA A 260 -9.34 -1.64 0.30
C ALA A 260 -10.52 -2.61 0.42
N THR A 261 -11.38 -2.66 -0.59
CA THR A 261 -12.53 -3.58 -0.64
C THR A 261 -12.79 -4.09 -2.06
N ASN A 262 -13.46 -5.25 -2.18
CA ASN A 262 -13.95 -5.75 -3.46
C ASN A 262 -15.05 -4.83 -4.02
N ALA A 263 -14.94 -4.45 -5.28
CA ALA A 263 -16.00 -3.74 -5.99
C ALA A 263 -17.22 -4.66 -6.27
N PRO A 264 -18.42 -4.11 -6.52
CA PRO A 264 -19.62 -4.91 -6.81
C PRO A 264 -19.61 -5.62 -8.17
N ASP A 265 -18.58 -5.42 -8.99
CA ASP A 265 -18.35 -6.19 -10.22
C ASP A 265 -17.60 -7.53 -9.97
N GLY A 266 -17.13 -7.75 -8.74
CA GLY A 266 -16.40 -8.94 -8.30
C GLY A 266 -14.93 -9.04 -8.73
N ARG A 267 -14.49 -8.19 -9.66
CA ARG A 267 -13.17 -8.24 -10.32
C ARG A 267 -12.30 -6.99 -10.11
N SER A 268 -12.86 -5.93 -9.53
CA SER A 268 -12.13 -4.70 -9.25
C SER A 268 -11.91 -4.52 -7.74
N ILE A 269 -10.84 -3.83 -7.37
CA ILE A 269 -10.55 -3.46 -5.97
C ILE A 269 -10.66 -1.94 -5.85
N VAL A 270 -11.51 -1.47 -4.93
CA VAL A 270 -11.64 -0.05 -4.61
C VAL A 270 -10.78 0.26 -3.39
N ILE A 271 -9.93 1.28 -3.49
CA ILE A 271 -9.16 1.80 -2.36
C ILE A 271 -9.64 3.21 -1.99
N PHE A 272 -9.66 3.52 -0.69
CA PHE A 272 -10.04 4.83 -0.17
C PHE A 272 -9.03 5.36 0.85
N GLY A 273 -8.74 6.66 0.75
CA GLY A 273 -8.05 7.44 1.77
C GLY A 273 -6.62 6.97 2.06
N GLY A 274 -6.28 6.86 3.35
CA GLY A 274 -4.91 6.62 3.81
C GLY A 274 -4.12 7.92 3.94
N LYS A 275 -2.79 7.82 4.09
CA LYS A 275 -1.90 8.98 4.10
C LYS A 275 -0.68 8.79 3.21
N THR A 276 -0.16 9.92 2.73
CA THR A 276 1.18 10.01 2.14
C THR A 276 2.23 10.18 3.25
N MET A 277 3.51 10.07 2.91
CA MET A 277 4.64 10.32 3.84
C MET A 277 5.49 11.53 3.41
N VAL A 278 4.85 12.58 2.88
CA VAL A 278 5.56 13.82 2.50
C VAL A 278 6.20 14.47 3.73
N ARG A 279 7.54 14.55 3.73
CA ARG A 279 8.35 15.26 4.76
C ARG A 279 8.06 14.83 6.21
N HIS A 280 7.74 13.56 6.43
CA HIS A 280 7.31 12.99 7.72
C HIS A 280 6.02 13.57 8.34
N THR A 281 5.30 14.47 7.65
CA THR A 281 4.05 15.04 8.15
C THR A 281 2.86 14.08 7.96
N PHE A 282 1.85 14.19 8.83
CA PHE A 282 0.59 13.45 8.67
C PHE A 282 -0.27 14.15 7.62
N VAL A 283 -0.23 13.68 6.37
CA VAL A 283 -1.06 14.20 5.27
C VAL A 283 -2.01 13.10 4.80
N PRO A 284 -3.24 13.04 5.35
CA PRO A 284 -4.25 12.08 4.94
C PRO A 284 -4.84 12.47 3.59
N THR A 285 -5.55 11.54 2.94
CA THR A 285 -6.33 11.81 1.73
C THR A 285 -7.76 11.29 1.83
N GLN A 286 -8.59 11.72 0.89
CA GLN A 286 -9.96 11.28 0.61
C GLN A 286 -10.10 10.81 -0.86
N SER A 287 -8.98 10.51 -1.53
CA SER A 287 -8.96 9.92 -2.87
C SER A 287 -9.65 8.55 -2.89
N VAL A 288 -10.34 8.26 -3.98
CA VAL A 288 -10.80 6.91 -4.35
C VAL A 288 -10.05 6.51 -5.63
N TYR A 289 -9.55 5.28 -5.69
CA TYR A 289 -8.99 4.69 -6.91
C TYR A 289 -9.51 3.25 -7.07
N VAL A 290 -9.58 2.79 -8.31
CA VAL A 290 -10.08 1.45 -8.65
C VAL A 290 -9.05 0.70 -9.51
N LEU A 291 -8.65 -0.49 -9.06
CA LEU A 291 -7.81 -1.42 -9.79
C LEU A 291 -8.67 -2.52 -10.43
N ASP A 292 -8.67 -2.61 -11.75
CA ASP A 292 -9.19 -3.77 -12.49
C ASP A 292 -8.16 -4.91 -12.35
N THR A 293 -8.48 -6.01 -11.65
CA THR A 293 -7.46 -7.04 -11.34
C THR A 293 -7.14 -7.96 -12.52
N CYS A 294 -7.86 -7.87 -13.63
CA CYS A 294 -7.62 -8.70 -14.82
C CYS A 294 -6.60 -8.05 -15.76
N THR A 295 -6.60 -6.73 -15.83
CA THR A 295 -5.65 -5.91 -16.62
C THR A 295 -4.52 -5.31 -15.78
N LEU A 296 -4.70 -5.26 -14.46
CA LEU A 296 -3.89 -4.50 -13.49
C LEU A 296 -3.83 -2.99 -13.84
N SER A 297 -4.93 -2.47 -14.41
CA SER A 297 -5.11 -1.05 -14.71
C SER A 297 -5.72 -0.32 -13.52
N TRP A 298 -5.10 0.78 -13.12
CA TRP A 298 -5.73 1.76 -12.24
C TRP A 298 -6.65 2.69 -13.02
N SER A 299 -7.66 3.21 -12.33
CA SER A 299 -8.60 4.22 -12.82
C SER A 299 -9.09 5.12 -11.68
N THR A 300 -9.34 6.39 -12.00
CA THR A 300 -9.92 7.38 -11.08
C THR A 300 -11.41 7.56 -11.40
N PRO A 301 -12.34 7.04 -10.59
CA PRO A 301 -13.77 7.23 -10.83
C PRO A 301 -14.18 8.70 -10.63
N ASN A 302 -15.18 9.14 -11.38
CA ASN A 302 -15.72 10.51 -11.29
C ASN A 302 -16.64 10.68 -10.06
N ILE A 303 -16.04 10.73 -8.87
CA ILE A 303 -16.73 10.79 -7.58
C ILE A 303 -17.70 11.98 -7.49
N GLN A 304 -18.93 11.70 -7.03
CA GLN A 304 -19.99 12.67 -6.78
C GLN A 304 -20.39 12.70 -5.28
N GLY A 305 -21.25 13.66 -4.91
CA GLY A 305 -21.71 13.85 -3.53
C GLY A 305 -20.68 14.54 -2.64
N THR A 306 -20.95 14.58 -1.33
CA THR A 306 -20.03 15.17 -0.35
C THR A 306 -19.11 14.08 0.21
N PRO A 307 -17.81 14.06 -0.13
CA PRO A 307 -16.88 13.09 0.46
C PRO A 307 -16.68 13.36 1.96
N PRO A 308 -16.41 12.31 2.76
CA PRO A 308 -16.02 12.47 4.15
C PRO A 308 -14.65 13.13 4.28
N SER A 309 -14.31 13.54 5.50
CA SER A 309 -12.99 14.09 5.83
C SER A 309 -11.86 13.10 5.48
N ALA A 310 -10.78 13.63 4.88
CA ALA A 310 -9.56 12.88 4.58
C ALA A 310 -9.03 12.14 5.82
N ARG A 311 -8.70 10.85 5.68
CA ARG A 311 -8.42 9.97 6.83
C ARG A 311 -7.52 8.78 6.54
N ALA A 312 -6.70 8.41 7.53
CA ALA A 312 -5.83 7.23 7.51
C ALA A 312 -6.05 6.34 8.74
N GLY A 313 -5.83 5.03 8.64
CA GLY A 313 -6.10 4.10 9.75
C GLY A 313 -7.57 3.87 10.03
N HIS A 314 -8.42 4.21 9.06
CA HIS A 314 -9.79 3.74 8.95
C HIS A 314 -9.79 2.35 8.30
N GLU A 315 -10.91 1.66 8.38
CA GLU A 315 -11.17 0.44 7.62
C GLU A 315 -12.46 0.63 6.81
N ALA A 316 -12.70 -0.25 5.83
CA ALA A 316 -13.91 -0.22 5.02
C ALA A 316 -14.40 -1.64 4.66
N ILE A 317 -15.68 -1.75 4.33
CA ILE A 317 -16.31 -3.01 3.92
C ILE A 317 -17.35 -2.78 2.81
N THR A 318 -17.43 -3.73 1.87
CA THR A 318 -18.46 -3.74 0.83
C THR A 318 -19.74 -4.42 1.33
N PHE A 319 -20.87 -3.72 1.21
CA PHE A 319 -22.21 -4.25 1.49
C PHE A 319 -23.15 -3.93 0.31
N GLY A 320 -23.46 -4.94 -0.50
CA GLY A 320 -24.17 -4.72 -1.77
C GLY A 320 -23.32 -3.88 -2.72
N ASN A 321 -23.88 -2.77 -3.20
CA ASN A 321 -23.17 -1.83 -4.06
C ASN A 321 -22.35 -0.77 -3.29
N TYR A 322 -22.40 -0.79 -1.95
CA TYR A 322 -21.91 0.30 -1.10
C TYR A 322 -20.60 -0.05 -0.41
N MET A 323 -19.64 0.87 -0.40
CA MET A 323 -18.46 0.83 0.46
C MET A 323 -18.77 1.65 1.72
N ILE A 324 -18.80 0.98 2.88
CA ILE A 324 -18.99 1.61 4.20
C ILE A 324 -17.61 1.85 4.81
N VAL A 325 -17.30 3.10 5.15
CA VAL A 325 -16.02 3.54 5.73
C VAL A 325 -16.24 4.02 7.15
N ILE A 326 -15.42 3.57 8.11
CA ILE A 326 -15.64 3.80 9.54
C ILE A 326 -14.34 4.22 10.26
N GLY A 327 -14.43 5.30 11.03
CA GLY A 327 -13.36 5.77 11.93
C GLY A 327 -12.09 6.22 11.22
N GLY A 328 -10.94 6.00 11.88
CA GLY A 328 -9.61 6.45 11.45
C GLY A 328 -9.26 7.87 11.92
N ILE A 329 -8.03 8.29 11.61
CA ILE A 329 -7.46 9.58 12.01
C ILE A 329 -7.60 10.59 10.88
N THR A 330 -8.16 11.75 11.20
CA THR A 330 -8.41 12.88 10.28
C THR A 330 -7.32 13.95 10.37
N ASN A 331 -6.65 14.10 11.51
CA ASN A 331 -5.56 15.04 11.70
C ASN A 331 -4.62 14.60 12.83
N VAL A 332 -3.34 15.01 12.75
CA VAL A 332 -2.39 14.99 13.88
C VAL A 332 -1.71 16.36 13.89
N ASP A 333 -1.82 17.08 15.00
CA ASP A 333 -1.37 18.47 15.07
C ASP A 333 0.11 18.64 15.49
N SER A 334 0.53 19.89 15.68
CA SER A 334 1.89 20.25 16.11
C SER A 334 2.25 19.84 17.56
N GLN A 335 1.26 19.42 18.34
CA GLN A 335 1.40 18.93 19.71
C GLN A 335 1.38 17.39 19.75
N ASN A 336 1.18 16.74 18.60
CA ASN A 336 0.92 15.31 18.44
C ASN A 336 -0.40 14.88 19.12
N ASP A 337 -1.36 15.79 19.28
CA ASP A 337 -2.74 15.44 19.60
C ASP A 337 -3.43 14.91 18.33
N ILE A 338 -4.19 13.80 18.50
CA ILE A 338 -4.76 13.02 17.40
C ILE A 338 -6.26 13.31 17.29
N SER A 339 -6.70 13.73 16.10
CA SER A 339 -8.12 13.89 15.77
C SER A 339 -8.63 12.64 15.04
N TYR A 340 -9.68 12.03 15.58
CA TYR A 340 -10.34 10.87 14.99
C TYR A 340 -11.58 11.30 14.20
N ALA A 341 -12.03 10.45 13.28
CA ALA A 341 -13.32 10.61 12.61
C ALA A 341 -14.47 10.18 13.52
N ASP A 342 -15.55 10.97 13.52
CA ASP A 342 -16.76 10.79 14.30
C ASP A 342 -18.01 10.45 13.46
N ASP A 343 -17.78 9.97 12.24
CA ASP A 343 -18.78 9.64 11.24
C ASP A 343 -18.65 8.21 10.69
N VAL A 344 -19.69 7.79 9.97
CA VAL A 344 -19.67 6.66 9.05
C VAL A 344 -19.99 7.21 7.67
N ALA A 345 -19.17 6.89 6.69
CA ALA A 345 -19.32 7.37 5.32
C ALA A 345 -19.70 6.22 4.38
N ILE A 346 -20.55 6.50 3.39
CA ILE A 346 -21.08 5.50 2.47
C ILE A 346 -20.85 5.98 1.03
N LEU A 347 -20.09 5.21 0.27
CA LEU A 347 -19.91 5.42 -1.17
C LEU A 347 -20.71 4.37 -1.94
N ASP A 348 -21.71 4.81 -2.72
CA ASP A 348 -22.32 3.95 -3.74
C ASP A 348 -21.34 3.76 -4.90
N MET A 349 -20.79 2.56 -5.03
CA MET A 349 -19.82 2.22 -6.09
C MET A 349 -20.48 1.97 -7.46
N SER A 350 -21.83 1.94 -7.53
CA SER A 350 -22.55 1.82 -8.80
C SER A 350 -22.85 3.17 -9.46
N THR A 351 -22.98 4.24 -8.67
CA THR A 351 -23.11 5.63 -9.16
C THR A 351 -21.87 6.50 -8.87
N TRP A 352 -20.87 5.95 -8.16
CA TRP A 352 -19.70 6.66 -7.64
C TRP A 352 -20.04 7.88 -6.77
N THR A 353 -21.15 7.81 -6.03
CA THR A 353 -21.70 8.93 -5.24
C THR A 353 -21.56 8.68 -3.74
N TRP A 354 -21.03 9.64 -2.99
CA TRP A 354 -21.13 9.65 -1.53
C TRP A 354 -22.56 9.96 -1.10
N VAL A 355 -23.17 9.04 -0.35
CA VAL A 355 -24.57 9.06 0.09
C VAL A 355 -24.67 9.00 1.62
N THR A 356 -25.81 9.42 2.16
CA THR A 356 -26.08 9.37 3.61
C THR A 356 -26.85 8.11 4.03
N SER A 357 -27.25 7.23 3.11
CA SER A 357 -28.05 6.05 3.47
C SER A 357 -27.89 4.86 2.51
N ILE A 358 -28.20 3.67 3.05
CA ILE A 358 -28.32 2.40 2.34
C ILE A 358 -29.78 1.94 2.48
N PRO A 359 -30.51 1.66 1.38
CA PRO A 359 -31.91 1.23 1.46
C PRO A 359 -32.11 -0.07 2.24
N ALA A 360 -33.23 -0.15 2.98
CA ALA A 360 -33.67 -1.37 3.65
C ALA A 360 -33.82 -2.53 2.64
N GLY A 361 -33.41 -3.74 3.04
CA GLY A 361 -33.45 -4.90 2.16
C GLY A 361 -32.39 -4.93 1.05
N THR A 362 -31.40 -4.00 1.06
CA THR A 362 -30.17 -4.14 0.26
C THR A 362 -29.52 -5.50 0.54
N ARG A 363 -29.11 -6.20 -0.52
CA ARG A 363 -28.49 -7.53 -0.42
C ARG A 363 -27.22 -7.59 -1.29
N PRO A 364 -26.11 -8.16 -0.78
CA PRO A 364 -25.00 -8.61 -1.62
C PRO A 364 -25.53 -9.48 -2.77
N GLN A 365 -25.19 -9.11 -4.00
CA GLN A 365 -25.54 -9.90 -5.19
C GLN A 365 -24.48 -10.99 -5.42
N PRO A 366 -24.84 -12.15 -6.01
CA PRO A 366 -23.85 -13.13 -6.45
C PRO A 366 -22.96 -12.55 -7.56
N VAL A 367 -21.76 -12.10 -7.19
CA VAL A 367 -20.74 -11.62 -8.13
C VAL A 367 -20.12 -12.81 -8.87
N ASN A 368 -20.19 -12.77 -10.20
CA ASN A 368 -19.41 -13.65 -11.07
C ASN A 368 -18.28 -12.83 -11.70
N PRO A 369 -17.07 -12.79 -11.10
CA PRO A 369 -15.93 -12.11 -11.70
C PRO A 369 -15.66 -12.67 -13.10
N GLY A 370 -15.83 -11.85 -14.12
CA GLY A 370 -15.76 -12.26 -15.53
C GLY A 370 -14.36 -12.63 -16.03
N CYS A 371 -13.34 -12.54 -15.17
CA CYS A 371 -11.94 -12.83 -15.50
C CYS A 371 -11.14 -13.08 -14.21
N ARG A 372 -10.13 -13.95 -14.32
CA ARG A 372 -9.10 -14.23 -13.29
C ARG A 372 -7.76 -13.70 -13.82
N PHE A 373 -6.86 -13.29 -12.95
CA PHE A 373 -5.53 -12.86 -13.39
C PHE A 373 -4.68 -14.08 -13.81
N ASP A 374 -4.16 -14.07 -15.05
CA ASP A 374 -3.33 -15.14 -15.62
C ASP A 374 -1.88 -15.04 -15.11
N MET A 375 -1.61 -15.68 -13.98
CA MET A 375 -0.25 -15.78 -13.43
C MET A 375 0.53 -16.86 -14.17
N ARG A 376 1.24 -16.45 -15.22
CA ARG A 376 2.14 -17.29 -16.01
C ARG A 376 3.39 -17.65 -15.22
N VAL A 377 3.20 -18.64 -14.36
CA VAL A 377 4.16 -19.17 -13.40
C VAL A 377 4.82 -20.41 -13.99
N SER A 378 6.06 -20.26 -14.45
CA SER A 378 6.91 -21.40 -14.81
C SER A 378 7.67 -21.89 -13.57
N PRO A 379 7.63 -23.20 -13.23
CA PRO A 379 8.49 -23.78 -12.19
C PRO A 379 9.99 -23.69 -12.53
N ASP A 380 10.34 -23.64 -13.82
CA ASP A 380 11.71 -23.71 -14.30
C ASP A 380 12.46 -22.36 -14.26
N ASP A 381 11.74 -21.23 -14.16
CA ASP A 381 12.31 -19.87 -14.05
C ASP A 381 13.01 -19.60 -12.69
N ASN A 382 13.24 -20.65 -11.90
CA ASN A 382 14.09 -20.62 -10.71
C ASN A 382 15.59 -20.53 -11.05
N SER A 383 15.96 -20.63 -12.34
CA SER A 383 17.28 -20.17 -12.81
C SER A 383 17.35 -18.65 -12.71
N GLY A 384 18.26 -18.14 -11.86
CA GLY A 384 18.41 -16.71 -11.60
C GLY A 384 18.80 -15.90 -12.84
N GLY A 385 17.78 -15.47 -13.59
CA GLY A 385 17.91 -14.68 -14.81
C GLY A 385 18.40 -13.27 -14.50
N GLY A 386 19.72 -13.10 -14.40
CA GLY A 386 20.39 -11.80 -14.36
C GLY A 386 20.21 -11.06 -15.67
N GLY A 387 19.02 -10.48 -15.87
CA GLY A 387 18.67 -9.67 -17.03
C GLY A 387 19.60 -8.47 -17.13
N ASN A 388 20.59 -8.56 -18.01
CA ASN A 388 21.65 -7.57 -18.15
C ASN A 388 21.04 -6.20 -18.49
N GLY A 389 21.17 -5.24 -17.56
CA GLY A 389 20.48 -3.96 -17.64
C GLY A 389 20.87 -3.19 -18.90
N GLY A 390 19.93 -3.00 -19.81
CA GLY A 390 20.10 -2.07 -20.92
C GLY A 390 20.25 -0.65 -20.37
N ASN A 391 21.33 0.04 -20.73
CA ASN A 391 21.61 1.42 -20.30
C ASN A 391 20.62 2.42 -20.92
N GLY A 392 19.39 2.47 -20.37
CA GLY A 392 18.44 3.56 -20.56
C GLY A 392 18.90 4.77 -19.76
N SER A 393 19.57 5.70 -20.42
CA SER A 393 20.19 6.88 -19.78
C SER A 393 19.24 8.07 -19.66
N ASP A 394 18.07 7.84 -19.06
CA ASP A 394 17.10 8.88 -18.69
C ASP A 394 16.86 8.87 -17.18
N GLY A 395 16.73 10.07 -16.59
CA GLY A 395 16.59 10.25 -15.14
C GLY A 395 15.20 9.98 -14.59
N ASP A 396 15.06 10.14 -13.27
CA ASP A 396 13.81 10.16 -12.50
C ASP A 396 13.03 8.82 -12.38
N ALA A 397 13.69 7.70 -12.61
CA ALA A 397 13.31 6.41 -12.03
C ALA A 397 14.15 6.12 -10.77
N LEU A 398 13.49 5.81 -9.64
CA LEU A 398 14.13 4.96 -8.62
C LEU A 398 14.39 3.58 -9.26
N PRO A 399 15.49 2.88 -8.91
CA PRO A 399 15.83 1.61 -9.53
C PRO A 399 14.73 0.59 -9.21
N TYR A 400 13.85 0.34 -10.18
CA TYR A 400 12.68 -0.50 -9.94
C TYR A 400 13.15 -1.94 -9.66
N ASP A 401 12.51 -2.57 -8.68
CA ASP A 401 12.82 -3.92 -8.25
C ASP A 401 12.81 -4.88 -9.45
N SER A 402 13.97 -5.47 -9.76
CA SER A 402 14.15 -6.33 -10.93
C SER A 402 13.31 -7.60 -10.90
N THR A 403 12.64 -7.90 -9.77
CA THR A 403 11.65 -8.97 -9.67
C THR A 403 10.28 -8.60 -10.27
N VAL A 404 10.01 -7.33 -10.55
CA VAL A 404 8.71 -6.87 -11.10
C VAL A 404 8.59 -7.13 -12.59
N VAL A 405 7.62 -7.96 -12.97
CA VAL A 405 7.31 -8.34 -14.34
C VAL A 405 6.45 -7.27 -15.03
N SER A 406 6.76 -6.96 -16.30
CA SER A 406 6.05 -5.94 -17.08
C SER A 406 4.61 -6.34 -17.41
N ASN A 407 3.71 -5.35 -17.41
CA ASN A 407 2.31 -5.56 -17.74
C ASN A 407 2.12 -5.74 -19.26
N PRO A 408 1.55 -6.86 -19.75
CA PRO A 408 1.33 -7.07 -21.18
C PRO A 408 0.28 -6.14 -21.81
N ASN A 409 -0.54 -5.47 -20.99
CA ASN A 409 -1.53 -4.47 -21.42
C ASN A 409 -0.95 -3.04 -21.49
N ARG A 410 0.36 -2.86 -21.28
CA ARG A 410 1.02 -1.54 -21.33
C ARG A 410 1.07 -1.01 -22.76
N ASN A 411 0.47 0.16 -22.99
CA ASN A 411 0.61 0.90 -24.23
C ASN A 411 1.96 1.66 -24.27
N ASP A 412 2.92 1.17 -25.06
CA ASP A 412 4.26 1.79 -25.25
C ASP A 412 4.24 3.21 -25.84
N THR A 413 3.09 3.68 -26.31
CA THR A 413 2.91 5.04 -26.85
C THR A 413 3.08 6.17 -25.82
N THR A 414 3.31 5.84 -24.54
CA THR A 414 3.66 6.80 -23.48
C THR A 414 5.00 7.50 -23.74
N ALA A 415 6.04 6.76 -24.15
CA ALA A 415 7.36 7.34 -24.45
C ALA A 415 7.32 8.39 -25.58
N LEU A 416 6.45 8.17 -26.59
CA LEU A 416 6.23 9.13 -27.68
C LEU A 416 5.59 10.45 -27.21
N LYS A 417 4.78 10.44 -26.14
CA LYS A 417 4.18 11.66 -25.58
C LYS A 417 5.18 12.49 -24.77
N GLU A 418 6.02 11.81 -23.98
CA GLU A 418 7.03 12.46 -23.14
C GLU A 418 8.14 13.10 -23.97
N GLY A 419 8.65 12.41 -25.00
CA GLY A 419 9.63 12.96 -25.94
C GLY A 419 9.13 14.21 -26.71
N LEU A 420 7.85 14.26 -27.06
CA LEU A 420 7.23 15.46 -27.63
C LEU A 420 7.17 16.62 -26.62
N GLY A 421 6.77 16.35 -25.37
CA GLY A 421 6.69 17.35 -24.31
C GLY A 421 8.04 18.01 -24.01
N ILE A 422 9.10 17.21 -23.86
CA ILE A 422 10.47 17.69 -23.66
C ILE A 422 10.93 18.55 -24.85
N SER A 423 10.67 18.10 -26.08
CA SER A 423 11.04 18.82 -27.30
C SER A 423 10.42 20.22 -27.37
N PHE A 424 9.11 20.35 -27.06
CA PHE A 424 8.45 21.66 -27.03
C PHE A 424 8.90 22.54 -25.85
N GLY A 425 9.19 21.96 -24.68
CA GLY A 425 9.70 22.68 -23.51
C GLY A 425 11.06 23.34 -23.78
N VAL A 426 12.00 22.59 -24.36
CA VAL A 426 13.32 23.09 -24.76
C VAL A 426 13.20 24.17 -25.85
N LEU A 427 12.33 23.97 -26.84
CA LEU A 427 12.08 24.96 -27.89
C LEU A 427 11.52 26.28 -27.32
N GLY A 428 10.58 26.20 -26.37
CA GLY A 428 10.00 27.35 -25.69
C GLY A 428 11.03 28.17 -24.91
N LEU A 429 11.89 27.50 -24.13
CA LEU A 429 12.98 28.14 -23.40
C LEU A 429 14.01 28.79 -24.35
N ALA A 430 14.34 28.14 -25.46
CA ALA A 430 15.22 28.71 -26.48
C ALA A 430 14.64 29.98 -27.13
N LEU A 431 13.34 29.98 -27.44
CA LEU A 431 12.64 31.15 -28.01
C LEU A 431 12.58 32.33 -27.02
N VAL A 432 12.32 32.06 -25.73
CA VAL A 432 12.37 33.11 -24.68
C VAL A 432 13.79 33.66 -24.52
N GLY A 433 14.81 32.80 -24.52
CA GLY A 433 16.22 33.20 -24.50
C GLY A 433 16.61 34.09 -25.69
N ALA A 434 16.19 33.71 -26.90
CA ALA A 434 16.40 34.49 -28.12
C ALA A 434 15.69 35.86 -28.06
N LEU A 435 14.45 35.92 -27.55
CA LEU A 435 13.71 37.17 -27.37
C LEU A 435 14.41 38.10 -26.37
N VAL A 436 14.87 37.58 -25.22
CA VAL A 436 15.63 38.35 -24.23
C VAL A 436 16.97 38.84 -24.80
N PHE A 437 17.65 38.03 -25.61
CA PHE A 437 18.87 38.44 -26.31
C PHE A 437 18.61 39.56 -27.32
N LEU A 438 17.54 39.47 -28.12
CA LEU A 438 17.14 40.51 -29.06
C LEU A 438 16.77 41.82 -28.34
N ILE A 439 16.00 41.76 -27.25
CA ILE A 439 15.67 42.93 -26.42
C ILE A 439 16.94 43.56 -25.83
N ARG A 440 17.90 42.76 -25.34
CA ARG A 440 19.20 43.26 -24.86
C ARG A 440 20.01 43.91 -25.98
N ARG A 441 20.04 43.31 -27.18
CA ARG A 441 20.74 43.85 -28.36
C ARG A 441 20.15 45.18 -28.84
N MET A 442 18.82 45.31 -28.87
CA MET A 442 18.15 46.58 -29.20
C MET A 442 18.43 47.68 -28.15
N ARG A 443 18.51 47.32 -26.87
CA ARG A 443 18.82 48.29 -25.78
C ARG A 443 20.25 48.84 -25.79
N GLN A 444 21.18 48.25 -26.54
CA GLN A 444 22.55 48.76 -26.67
C GLN A 444 22.71 49.90 -27.68
N GLY A 445 21.62 50.37 -28.33
CA GLY A 445 21.64 51.46 -29.30
C GLY A 445 21.75 52.88 -28.73
N ALA A 446 21.61 53.09 -27.42
CA ALA A 446 21.67 54.42 -26.78
C ALA A 446 23.06 54.69 -26.16
N ARG A 447 23.62 55.89 -26.35
CA ARG A 447 25.03 56.21 -26.04
C ARG A 447 25.20 57.53 -25.26
N MET A 448 26.06 57.47 -24.24
CA MET A 448 26.72 58.63 -23.55
C MET A 448 25.73 59.50 -22.73
N VAL A 449 26.13 60.15 -21.61
CA VAL A 449 27.22 61.13 -21.41
C VAL A 449 27.98 60.88 -20.09
N SER A 450 29.20 61.41 -19.96
CA SER A 450 29.87 61.64 -18.67
C SER A 450 30.27 63.11 -18.50
N PRO A 451 30.41 63.57 -17.24
CA PRO A 451 31.58 64.36 -16.90
C PRO A 451 32.24 63.94 -15.56
N ARG A 452 33.38 64.58 -15.27
CA ARG A 452 34.23 64.38 -14.10
C ARG A 452 33.65 65.05 -12.85
N TRP A 453 34.13 64.70 -11.65
CA TRP A 453 34.81 65.57 -10.67
C TRP A 453 35.27 64.71 -9.47
N LEU A 454 36.29 65.15 -8.72
CA LEU A 454 36.88 64.43 -7.57
C LEU A 454 37.49 65.47 -6.61
N PRO A 455 37.40 65.29 -5.28
CA PRO A 455 38.64 65.40 -4.48
C PRO A 455 38.69 64.54 -3.19
N GLY A 456 39.77 63.76 -3.04
CA GLY A 456 40.39 63.42 -1.75
C GLY A 456 39.69 62.41 -0.80
N ILE A 457 40.36 61.92 0.25
CA ILE A 457 41.81 61.91 0.53
C ILE A 457 42.14 60.78 1.53
N LEU A 458 43.23 60.02 1.30
CA LEU A 458 44.12 59.26 2.24
C LEU A 458 43.50 58.41 3.39
N THR A 459 44.13 57.33 3.88
CA THR A 459 45.56 57.01 4.05
C THR A 459 45.92 55.56 3.68
N ARG A 460 47.20 55.20 3.82
CA ARG A 460 47.86 53.98 3.33
C ARG A 460 48.96 53.58 4.32
N SER A 461 49.03 52.32 4.77
CA SER A 461 50.25 51.69 5.31
C SER A 461 50.16 50.16 5.28
N SER A 462 51.28 49.47 5.49
CA SER A 462 51.87 48.60 4.46
C SER A 462 53.01 47.70 4.97
N SER A 463 53.30 46.61 4.23
CA SER A 463 54.45 45.67 4.41
C SER A 463 54.41 44.81 5.69
N THR A 464 55.15 43.69 5.86
CA THR A 464 56.44 43.26 5.24
C THR A 464 56.47 41.74 4.89
N ARG A 465 57.63 41.16 4.53
CA ARG A 465 57.76 39.95 3.67
C ARG A 465 59.10 39.18 3.85
N SER A 466 59.04 37.86 3.97
CA SER A 466 60.12 36.85 3.72
C SER A 466 59.46 35.47 3.44
N ARG A 467 59.90 34.53 2.59
CA ARG A 467 61.22 33.94 2.20
C ARG A 467 61.85 33.10 3.34
N GLN A 468 62.34 31.86 3.17
CA GLN A 468 62.87 31.06 2.03
C GLN A 468 62.39 29.57 2.09
N SER A 469 62.23 28.79 1.00
CA SER A 469 63.18 27.86 0.30
C SER A 469 63.69 26.64 1.14
N THR A 470 64.03 25.44 0.62
CA THR A 470 64.49 25.02 -0.74
C THR A 470 64.42 23.47 -0.99
N THR A 471 64.34 23.03 -2.26
CA THR A 471 64.92 21.81 -2.94
C THR A 471 64.61 20.32 -2.60
N SER A 472 64.13 19.59 -3.64
CA SER A 472 64.59 18.27 -4.19
C SER A 472 64.39 16.95 -3.39
N SER A 473 64.34 15.74 -4.00
CA SER A 473 64.77 15.26 -5.34
C SER A 473 63.95 14.05 -5.91
N LEU A 474 64.24 13.69 -7.18
CA LEU A 474 63.85 12.48 -7.96
C LEU A 474 65.16 11.74 -8.38
N PRO A 475 65.22 10.46 -8.86
CA PRO A 475 64.55 9.99 -10.12
C PRO A 475 64.28 8.45 -10.35
N SER A 476 63.54 8.14 -11.44
CA SER A 476 63.70 7.02 -12.44
C SER A 476 63.67 5.52 -11.99
N THR A 477 63.40 4.48 -12.83
CA THR A 477 63.35 4.34 -14.32
C THR A 477 62.51 3.12 -14.82
N GLN A 478 61.84 3.27 -15.99
CA GLN A 478 61.45 2.33 -17.09
C GLN A 478 61.39 0.78 -16.97
N SER A 479 60.29 0.18 -17.46
CA SER A 479 60.13 -0.68 -18.70
C SER A 479 58.84 -1.52 -18.60
N GLU A 480 57.90 -1.71 -19.55
CA GLU A 480 57.74 -1.56 -21.02
C GLU A 480 57.82 -2.87 -21.86
N THR A 481 56.64 -3.43 -22.21
CA THR A 481 56.23 -4.24 -23.42
C THR A 481 54.71 -4.60 -23.25
N LYS A 482 53.77 -4.59 -24.21
CA LYS A 482 53.69 -5.17 -25.59
C LYS A 482 53.59 -6.71 -25.59
N ASP A 483 52.79 -7.47 -26.36
CA ASP A 483 51.81 -7.31 -27.49
C ASP A 483 50.92 -8.61 -27.56
N ASP A 484 49.79 -8.82 -28.26
CA ASP A 484 48.82 -8.01 -29.06
C ASP A 484 47.45 -8.80 -29.21
N ASP A 485 46.58 -8.45 -30.18
CA ASP A 485 45.23 -8.95 -30.56
C ASP A 485 44.81 -10.45 -30.41
N ASN A 486 43.49 -10.69 -30.25
CA ASN A 486 42.75 -11.62 -31.14
C ASN A 486 41.21 -11.39 -31.21
N ASN A 487 40.54 -11.92 -32.24
CA ASN A 487 39.15 -11.63 -32.64
C ASN A 487 38.36 -12.91 -33.02
N THR A 488 37.14 -13.09 -32.50
CA THR A 488 36.20 -14.14 -32.96
C THR A 488 34.73 -13.71 -32.91
N THR A 489 34.11 -13.58 -34.08
CA THR A 489 32.65 -13.47 -34.28
C THR A 489 32.05 -14.78 -34.78
N THR A 490 30.95 -15.27 -34.19
CA THR A 490 30.01 -16.18 -34.89
C THR A 490 28.59 -16.13 -34.35
N LYS A 491 27.64 -15.91 -35.27
CA LYS A 491 26.26 -16.44 -35.35
C LYS A 491 25.29 -16.27 -34.17
N SER A 492 24.23 -15.51 -34.45
CA SER A 492 22.89 -15.68 -33.88
C SER A 492 22.02 -16.55 -34.82
N ASP A 493 21.44 -17.64 -34.31
CA ASP A 493 20.38 -18.39 -35.00
C ASP A 493 18.98 -17.91 -34.55
N PRO A 494 17.94 -17.96 -35.41
CA PRO A 494 16.64 -17.34 -35.13
C PRO A 494 15.72 -18.21 -34.26
N VAL A 495 15.02 -17.58 -33.31
CA VAL A 495 13.98 -18.21 -32.48
C VAL A 495 12.70 -18.44 -33.31
N PRO A 496 12.07 -19.64 -33.26
CA PRO A 496 10.82 -19.91 -33.98
C PRO A 496 9.62 -19.21 -33.35
N LEU A 497 8.79 -18.58 -34.20
CA LEU A 497 7.45 -18.12 -33.85
C LEU A 497 6.51 -19.31 -33.65
N TYR A 498 5.95 -19.46 -32.45
CA TYR A 498 4.83 -20.37 -32.19
C TYR A 498 3.50 -19.63 -32.20
N VAL A 499 2.53 -20.21 -32.89
CA VAL A 499 1.21 -19.62 -33.15
C VAL A 499 0.27 -19.87 -31.97
N ILE A 500 -0.47 -18.84 -31.56
CA ILE A 500 -1.55 -18.98 -30.58
C ILE A 500 -2.74 -19.68 -31.24
N THR A 501 -3.12 -20.85 -30.73
CA THR A 501 -4.37 -21.54 -31.09
C THR A 501 -5.39 -21.36 -29.98
N GLU A 502 -6.42 -20.56 -30.23
CA GLU A 502 -7.62 -20.52 -29.38
C GLU A 502 -8.42 -21.81 -29.54
N HIS A 503 -8.83 -22.43 -28.42
CA HIS A 503 -9.87 -23.45 -28.38
C HIS A 503 -10.60 -23.44 -27.01
N PRO A 504 -11.84 -23.96 -26.94
CA PRO A 504 -12.97 -23.21 -26.36
C PRO A 504 -13.35 -23.55 -24.91
#